data_AF-A0A8J6U7W7-F1
#
_entry.id   AF-A0A8J6U7W7-F1
#
_cell.length_a   1.000
_cell.length_b   1.000
_cell.length_c   1.000
_cell.angle_alpha   90.00
_cell.angle_beta   90.00
_cell.angle_gamma   90.00
#
_symmetry.space_group_name_H-M   'P 1'
#
loop_
_entity.id
_entity.type
_entity.pdbx_description
1 polymer ?
#
loop_
_entity_poly.entity_id
_entity_poly.type
_entity_poly.pdbx_seq_one_letter_code
_entity_poly.pdbx_strand_id
1 'polypeptide(L)' 'MNQEGIFLTQEGYICEGTVSNLFWYKDNKLYTPHTSTGILEGITRNWVMHASKRLNIPLETGNYTIETLTEADEVFLTNS' A
#
# COMPACT_ATOMS: atom_id res chain seq x y z
N MET A 1 -3.24 23.04 -4.01
CA MET A 1 -3.18 21.92 -3.06
C MET A 1 -2.69 20.72 -3.86
N ASN A 2 -1.55 20.13 -3.50
CA ASN A 2 -1.16 18.85 -4.08
C ASN A 2 -2.12 17.80 -3.52
N GLN A 3 -3.07 17.37 -4.34
CA GLN A 3 -3.92 16.23 -4.05
C GLN A 3 -3.20 15.00 -4.59
N GLU A 4 -3.05 13.98 -3.76
CA GLU A 4 -2.61 12.66 -4.20
C GLU A 4 -3.87 11.87 -4.61
N GLY A 5 -3.83 11.27 -5.80
CA GLY A 5 -4.88 10.37 -6.26
C GLY A 5 -4.48 8.91 -6.04
N ILE A 6 -5.45 8.05 -5.71
CA ILE A 6 -5.24 6.60 -5.65
C ILE A 6 -5.78 5.98 -6.94
N PHE A 7 -4.92 5.27 -7.66
CA PHE A 7 -5.28 4.48 -8.83
C PHE A 7 -5.84 3.12 -8.43
N LEU A 8 -6.86 2.70 -9.16
CA LEU A 8 -7.45 1.37 -9.07
C LEU A 8 -7.19 0.58 -10.35
N THR A 9 -7.16 -0.75 -10.25
CA THR A 9 -7.23 -1.64 -11.41
C THR A 9 -8.61 -1.56 -12.06
N GLN A 10 -8.78 -2.16 -13.25
CA GLN A 10 -10.08 -2.21 -13.93
C GLN A 10 -11.14 -2.97 -13.11
N GLU A 11 -10.71 -3.92 -12.29
CA GLU A 11 -11.53 -4.71 -11.39
C GLU A 11 -11.87 -3.97 -10.09
N GLY A 12 -11.34 -2.75 -9.88
CA GLY A 12 -11.62 -1.92 -8.70
C GLY A 12 -10.69 -2.17 -7.51
N TYR A 13 -9.58 -2.89 -7.68
CA TYR A 13 -8.60 -3.08 -6.61
C TYR A 13 -7.64 -1.91 -6.53
N ILE A 14 -7.20 -1.56 -5.32
CA ILE A 14 -6.18 -0.55 -5.08
C ILE A 14 -4.87 -0.95 -5.76
N CYS A 15 -4.26 -0.03 -6.50
CA CYS A 15 -2.95 -0.22 -7.11
C CYS A 15 -1.87 0.64 -6.44
N GLU A 16 -1.87 1.95 -6.64
CA GLU A 16 -0.88 2.88 -6.07
C GLU A 16 -1.37 4.33 -6.07
N GLY A 17 -0.58 5.24 -5.52
CA GLY A 17 -0.81 6.68 -5.66
C GLY A 17 -0.40 7.21 -7.04
N THR A 18 -0.57 8.50 -7.31
CA THR A 18 -0.18 9.08 -8.62
C THR A 18 1.33 9.10 -8.81
N VAL A 19 2.08 9.29 -7.73
CA VAL A 19 3.56 9.32 -7.72
C VAL A 19 4.14 8.58 -6.51
N SER A 20 3.38 7.66 -5.92
CA SER A 20 3.70 7.04 -4.63
C SER A 20 3.14 5.62 -4.52
N ASN A 21 3.71 4.79 -3.65
CA ASN A 21 3.10 3.53 -3.24
C ASN A 21 2.26 3.72 -1.97
N LEU A 22 1.25 2.88 -1.77
CA LEU A 22 0.33 2.93 -0.63
C LEU A 22 0.56 1.78 0.34
N PHE A 23 0.51 2.10 1.62
CA PHE A 23 0.46 1.15 2.73
C PHE A 23 -0.64 1.53 3.71
N TRP A 24 -1.19 0.54 4.39
CA TRP A 24 -2.08 0.76 5.52
C TRP A 24 -1.87 -0.26 6.61
N TYR A 25 -2.18 0.12 7.83
CA TYR A 25 -2.08 -0.71 9.01
C TYR A 25 -3.45 -0.98 9.59
N LYS A 26 -3.72 -2.24 9.92
CA LYS A 26 -4.96 -2.67 10.55
C LYS A 26 -4.70 -3.87 11.45
N ASP A 27 -5.24 -3.84 12.68
CA ASP A 27 -5.26 -5.00 13.60
C ASP A 27 -3.89 -5.69 13.75
N ASN A 28 -2.85 -4.89 13.95
CA ASN A 28 -1.45 -5.33 14.08
C ASN A 28 -0.80 -5.95 12.84
N LYS A 29 -1.33 -5.65 11.65
CA LYS A 29 -0.75 -6.08 10.37
C LYS A 29 -0.62 -4.91 9.39
N LEU A 30 0.49 -4.90 8.67
CA LEU A 30 0.76 -3.97 7.58
C LEU A 30 0.31 -4.59 6.25
N TYR A 31 -0.24 -3.77 5.37
CA TYR A 31 -0.76 -4.19 4.09
C TYR A 31 -0.27 -3.26 2.98
N THR A 32 -0.13 -3.81 1.77
CA THR A 32 0.14 -3.05 0.55
C THR A 32 -0.36 -3.85 -0.66
N PRO A 33 -0.70 -3.21 -1.79
CA PRO A 33 -1.18 -3.93 -2.96
C PRO A 33 -0.15 -4.95 -3.49
N HIS A 34 -0.66 -6.08 -3.98
CA HIS A 34 0.15 -7.09 -4.64
C HIS A 34 0.63 -6.60 -6.01
N THR A 35 1.79 -7.08 -6.47
CA THR A 35 2.39 -6.66 -7.75
C THR A 35 1.51 -6.95 -8.97
N SER A 36 0.56 -7.88 -8.84
CA SER A 36 -0.44 -8.16 -9.87
C SER A 36 -1.40 -7.00 -10.15
N THR A 37 -1.49 -5.99 -9.29
CA THR A 37 -2.30 -4.79 -9.55
C THR A 37 -1.63 -3.84 -10.53
N GLY A 38 -0.39 -4.12 -10.94
CA GLY A 38 0.43 -3.23 -11.77
C GLY A 38 1.16 -2.15 -10.97
N ILE A 39 1.17 -2.24 -9.64
CA ILE A 39 1.90 -1.33 -8.73
C ILE A 39 3.38 -1.29 -9.11
N LEU A 40 3.97 -0.10 -9.12
CA LEU A 40 5.40 0.06 -9.29
C LEU A 40 6.15 -0.50 -8.07
N GLU A 41 7.13 -1.37 -8.28
CA GLU A 41 7.98 -1.90 -7.23
C GLU A 41 9.03 -0.87 -6.75
N GLY A 42 8.54 0.21 -6.13
CA GLY A 42 9.36 1.36 -5.71
C GLY A 42 10.48 0.99 -4.72
N ILE A 43 11.59 1.72 -4.78
CA ILE A 43 12.75 1.50 -3.91
C ILE A 43 12.34 1.70 -2.44
N THR A 44 11.69 2.82 -2.10
CA THR A 44 11.22 3.09 -0.72
C THR A 44 10.20 2.05 -0.25
N ARG A 45 9.30 1.58 -1.12
CA ARG A 45 8.38 0.47 -0.82
C ARG A 45 9.14 -0.79 -0.40
N ASN A 46 10.18 -1.17 -1.16
CA ASN A 46 11.00 -2.33 -0.81
C ASN A 46 11.70 -2.13 0.55
N TRP A 47 12.19 -0.92 0.84
CA TRP A 47 12.73 -0.60 2.17
C TRP A 47 11.71 -0.77 3.29
N VAL A 48 10.46 -0.31 3.12
CA VAL A 48 9.38 -0.52 4.10
C VAL A 48 9.09 -2.01 4.29
N MET A 49 9.00 -2.78 3.21
CA MET A 49 8.79 -4.24 3.30
C MET A 49 9.95 -4.98 3.98
N HIS A 50 11.18 -4.52 3.82
CA HIS A 50 12.33 -5.06 4.55
C HIS A 50 12.32 -4.63 6.03
N ALA A 51 11.92 -3.39 6.32
CA ALA A 51 11.81 -2.88 7.67
C ALA A 51 10.73 -3.62 8.47
N SER A 52 9.56 -3.91 7.88
CA SER A 52 8.49 -4.67 8.54
C SER A 52 8.98 -6.05 9.00
N LYS A 53 9.70 -6.77 8.13
CA LYS A 53 10.35 -8.05 8.49
C LYS A 53 11.32 -7.91 9.66
N ARG A 54 12.17 -6.88 9.67
CA ARG A 54 13.14 -6.65 10.75
C ARG A 54 12.48 -6.29 12.08
N LEU A 55 11.35 -5.60 12.03
CA LEU A 55 10.58 -5.18 13.20
C LEU A 55 9.57 -6.23 13.67
N ASN A 56 9.51 -7.40 13.01
CA ASN A 56 8.51 -8.44 13.24
C ASN A 56 7.06 -7.93 13.12
N ILE A 57 6.83 -6.97 12.21
CA ILE A 57 5.50 -6.51 11.85
C ILE A 57 4.99 -7.40 10.71
N PRO A 58 3.90 -8.18 10.88
CA PRO A 58 3.33 -8.96 9.81
C PRO A 58 2.98 -8.06 8.63
N LEU A 59 3.38 -8.47 7.42
CA LEU A 59 3.06 -7.76 6.18
C LEU A 59 2.35 -8.72 5.24
N GLU A 60 1.20 -8.29 4.71
CA GLU A 60 0.44 -9.02 3.70
C GLU A 60 0.33 -8.22 2.42
N THR A 61 0.41 -8.92 1.30
CA THR A 61 0.14 -8.35 -0.02
C THR A 61 -1.04 -9.08 -0.65
N GLY A 62 -1.88 -8.33 -1.35
CA GLY A 62 -3.12 -8.86 -1.91
C GLY A 62 -3.84 -7.84 -2.78
N ASN A 63 -5.03 -8.23 -3.23
CA ASN A 63 -5.95 -7.35 -3.93
C ASN A 63 -6.99 -6.84 -2.92
N TYR A 64 -7.09 -5.53 -2.78
CA TYR A 64 -7.93 -4.89 -1.76
C TYR A 64 -8.77 -3.80 -2.40
N THR A 65 -9.97 -3.58 -1.90
CA THR A 65 -10.86 -2.52 -2.42
C THR A 65 -10.71 -1.25 -1.59
N ILE A 66 -11.26 -0.13 -2.08
CA ILE A 66 -11.16 1.15 -1.37
C ILE A 66 -11.86 1.10 0.01
N GLU A 67 -12.91 0.29 0.14
CA GLU A 67 -13.62 0.08 1.40
C GLU A 67 -12.69 -0.49 2.48
N THR A 68 -11.80 -1.42 2.11
CA THR A 68 -10.79 -1.96 3.03
C THR A 68 -9.88 -0.86 3.56
N LEU A 69 -9.51 0.11 2.72
CA LEU A 69 -8.66 1.23 3.14
C LEU A 69 -9.38 2.16 4.11
N THR A 70 -10.69 2.36 3.95
CA THR A 70 -11.48 3.23 4.85
C THR A 70 -11.63 2.67 6.27
N GLU A 71 -11.40 1.37 6.45
CA GLU A 71 -11.43 0.69 7.74
C GLU A 71 -10.05 0.61 8.42
N ALA A 72 -8.99 1.06 7.75
CA ALA A 72 -7.62 1.03 8.27
C ALA A 72 -7.45 1.94 9.49
N ASP A 73 -6.58 1.54 10.42
CA ASP A 73 -6.25 2.35 11.59
C ASP A 73 -5.29 3.48 11.20
N GLU A 74 -4.37 3.20 10.27
CA GLU A 74 -3.42 4.16 9.71
C GLU A 74 -3.21 3.92 8.22
N VAL A 75 -2.98 4.99 7.46
CA VAL A 75 -2.66 4.95 6.03
C VAL A 75 -1.48 5.88 5.76
N PHE A 76 -0.51 5.41 4.99
CA PHE A 76 0.62 6.23 4.58
C PHE A 76 1.08 5.92 3.16
N LEU A 77 1.81 6.87 2.60
CA LEU A 77 2.33 6.83 1.24
C LEU A 77 3.86 6.85 1.28
N THR A 78 4.49 6.26 0.25
CA THR A 78 5.94 6.32 0.08
C THR A 78 6.29 6.79 -1.32
N ASN A 79 7.22 7.73 -1.45
CA ASN A 79 7.90 8.06 -2.69
C ASN A 79 9.43 8.06 -2.47
N SER A 80 10.21 8.44 -3.49
CA SER A 80 11.67 8.58 -3.42
C SER A 80 12.10 10.01 -3.69
#